data_AF-A0A1I0LI17-F1
#
_entry.id   AF-A0A1I0LI17-F1
#
_cell.length_a   1.000
_cell.length_b   1.000
_cell.length_c   1.000
_cell.angle_alpha   90.00
_cell.angle_beta   90.00
_cell.angle_gamma   90.00
#
_symmetry.space_group_name_H-M   'P 1'
#
loop_
_entity.id
_entity.type
_entity.pdbx_description
1 polymer ?
#
loop_
_entity_poly.entity_id
_entity_poly.type
_entity_poly.pdbx_seq_one_letter_code
_entity_poly.pdbx_strand_id
1 'polypeptide(L)'
;MEHDRSRGGGEHHHGSHRHLVDVFEEGEQPPHGRGAIDAIVVPTIRHPRWLTYATRLALALGCHLVSLHSRNWSRAREAAQAMPAGLRYISADVDHVDRLRLPDFETTAVLRDTPFARTTDLSAKRNTGLLLARLLGWRRIVFLDDDIEVGRLADVERAAALLDTYDAVGMHIGGYPDNSVVCHAHRLTGGHQESFVGGGALAVAVDPGRTPSFFPNVYNEDWFYLLGERRLRRLAVAGQVKQRPYDPFDRPVRAREQEFGDVLAEGVYWLLDGDAAAGWRAAADAAYWRDFLAKRRRFVEDVLSRVRRLPQGPRHNRHAMENSLLAALGRLRRIEPELCVRYLKAWSVDRRRWAAHLDELPHLEFATADAVKWLVKDGERGLHWYGSMVD
;
A
#
# COMPACT_ATOMS: atom_id res chain seq x y z
N MET A 1 -21.60 21.42 -24.54
CA MET A 1 -20.34 20.98 -25.18
C MET A 1 -19.58 20.19 -24.14
N GLU A 2 -19.88 18.90 -24.05
CA GLU A 2 -19.26 17.97 -23.11
C GLU A 2 -17.81 17.74 -23.53
N HIS A 3 -16.87 18.10 -22.67
CA HIS A 3 -15.49 17.71 -22.82
C HIS A 3 -15.36 16.23 -22.43
N ASP A 4 -15.29 15.39 -23.45
CA ASP A 4 -14.71 14.04 -23.42
C ASP A 4 -13.26 14.14 -22.88
N ARG A 5 -13.11 13.98 -21.55
CA ARG A 5 -11.82 13.72 -20.93
C ARG A 5 -11.50 12.26 -21.23
N SER A 6 -10.77 12.08 -22.34
CA SER A 6 -10.31 10.80 -22.87
C SER A 6 -9.89 9.83 -21.75
N ARG A 7 -10.67 8.75 -21.59
CA ARG A 7 -10.22 7.54 -20.90
C ARG A 7 -8.95 7.06 -21.62
N GLY A 8 -7.76 7.35 -21.07
CA GLY A 8 -6.46 6.99 -21.65
C GLY A 8 -6.17 5.48 -21.61
N GLY A 9 -7.15 4.64 -21.92
CA GLY A 9 -7.05 3.18 -21.95
C GLY A 9 -6.90 2.64 -23.36
N GLY A 10 -6.05 1.63 -23.53
CA GLY A 10 -6.04 0.77 -24.71
C GLY A 10 -7.01 -0.40 -24.53
N GLU A 11 -7.24 -1.18 -25.59
CA GLU A 11 -8.16 -2.34 -25.57
C GLU A 11 -7.85 -3.37 -24.47
N HIS A 12 -6.62 -3.38 -23.95
CA HIS A 12 -6.12 -4.39 -23.01
C HIS A 12 -5.57 -3.80 -21.70
N HIS A 13 -5.61 -2.48 -21.52
CA HIS A 13 -5.06 -1.81 -20.34
C HIS A 13 -5.73 -0.46 -20.09
N HIS A 14 -6.13 -0.19 -18.84
CA HIS A 14 -6.62 1.12 -18.44
C HIS A 14 -5.45 1.96 -17.89
N GLY A 15 -5.07 3.02 -18.60
CA GLY A 15 -3.93 3.85 -18.21
C GLY A 15 -4.18 4.75 -17.00
N SER A 16 -5.40 4.81 -16.46
CA SER A 16 -5.73 5.60 -15.27
C SER A 16 -7.04 5.15 -14.60
N HIS A 17 -7.02 5.10 -13.27
CA HIS A 17 -8.18 4.91 -12.39
C HIS A 17 -8.57 6.20 -11.66
N ARG A 18 -7.98 7.36 -12.01
CA ARG A 18 -8.12 8.63 -11.27
C ARG A 18 -9.57 9.11 -11.16
N HIS A 19 -10.46 8.69 -12.06
CA HIS A 19 -11.88 9.04 -12.01
C HIS A 19 -12.65 8.35 -10.87
N LEU A 20 -12.05 7.35 -10.21
CA LEU A 20 -12.61 6.64 -9.06
C LEU A 20 -12.38 7.36 -7.71
N VAL A 21 -11.67 8.49 -7.71
CA VAL A 21 -11.31 9.24 -6.49
C VAL A 21 -11.61 10.73 -6.64
N ASP A 22 -11.94 11.37 -5.53
CA ASP A 22 -12.08 12.82 -5.49
C ASP A 22 -10.68 13.45 -5.40
N VAL A 23 -10.36 14.37 -6.31
CA VAL A 23 -9.06 15.03 -6.34
C VAL A 23 -9.21 16.45 -5.83
N PHE A 24 -8.42 16.80 -4.82
CA PHE A 24 -8.31 18.16 -4.28
C PHE A 24 -7.02 18.80 -4.76
N GLU A 25 -7.17 19.88 -5.53
CA GLU A 25 -6.04 20.58 -6.13
C GLU A 25 -5.29 21.44 -5.11
N GLU A 26 -4.08 21.85 -5.49
CA GLU A 26 -3.23 22.67 -4.64
C GLU A 26 -3.88 24.04 -4.35
N GLY A 27 -4.11 24.32 -3.07
CA GLY A 27 -4.71 25.59 -2.61
C GLY A 27 -6.19 25.50 -2.26
N GLU A 28 -6.87 24.39 -2.60
CA GLU A 28 -8.23 24.14 -2.10
C GLU A 28 -8.18 23.94 -0.58
N GLN A 29 -8.96 24.75 0.14
CA GLN A 29 -9.06 24.60 1.58
C GLN A 29 -9.99 23.44 1.91
N PRO A 30 -9.56 22.48 2.75
CA PRO A 30 -10.45 21.45 3.23
C PRO A 30 -11.63 22.08 4.01
N PRO A 31 -12.81 21.44 4.02
CA PRO A 31 -14.04 22.02 4.59
C PRO A 31 -13.93 22.44 6.07
N HIS A 32 -13.01 21.82 6.82
CA HIS A 32 -12.88 21.98 8.27
C HIS A 32 -11.50 22.51 8.72
N GLY A 33 -10.70 23.10 7.81
CA GLY A 33 -9.39 23.64 8.16
C GLY A 33 -8.30 22.57 8.28
N ARG A 34 -7.25 22.81 9.09
CA ARG A 34 -6.11 21.88 9.22
C ARG A 34 -6.45 20.72 10.16
N GLY A 35 -6.15 19.48 9.74
CA GLY A 35 -6.34 18.29 10.56
C GLY A 35 -5.05 17.93 11.31
N ALA A 36 -5.21 17.59 12.60
CA ALA A 36 -4.15 16.95 13.38
C ALA A 36 -4.03 15.46 13.03
N ILE A 37 -2.81 14.92 13.17
CA ILE A 37 -2.49 13.50 13.03
C ILE A 37 -1.87 13.03 14.34
N ASP A 38 -2.23 11.83 14.76
CA ASP A 38 -1.73 11.24 16.00
C ASP A 38 -0.36 10.57 15.78
N ALA A 39 -0.17 9.92 14.63
CA ALA A 39 1.07 9.24 14.30
C ALA A 39 1.38 9.14 12.80
N ILE A 40 2.67 9.07 12.50
CA ILE A 40 3.22 8.62 11.21
C ILE A 40 3.78 7.22 11.41
N VAL A 41 3.32 6.25 10.62
CA VAL A 41 3.80 4.87 10.64
C VAL A 41 4.67 4.60 9.42
N VAL A 42 5.92 4.21 9.67
CA VAL A 42 6.93 3.94 8.65
C VAL A 42 7.38 2.48 8.70
N PRO A 43 6.85 1.61 7.82
CA PRO A 43 7.43 0.30 7.60
C PRO A 43 8.77 0.44 6.87
N THR A 44 9.83 -0.18 7.38
CA THR A 44 11.17 -0.07 6.77
C THR A 44 11.94 -1.38 6.77
N ILE A 45 12.74 -1.57 5.72
CA ILE A 45 13.78 -2.61 5.63
C ILE A 45 15.17 -2.00 5.36
N ARG A 46 15.24 -0.66 5.33
CA ARG A 46 16.42 0.11 4.96
C ARG A 46 17.10 0.65 6.22
N HIS A 47 18.34 1.09 6.06
CA HIS A 47 19.12 1.68 7.15
C HIS A 47 18.36 2.87 7.78
N PRO A 48 18.38 3.04 9.12
CA PRO A 48 17.62 4.10 9.81
C PRO A 48 17.81 5.52 9.30
N ARG A 49 18.93 5.81 8.62
CA ARG A 49 19.16 7.09 7.88
C ARG A 49 18.06 7.45 6.88
N TRP A 50 17.27 6.47 6.41
CA TRP A 50 16.14 6.72 5.52
C TRP A 50 14.96 7.38 6.25
N LEU A 51 14.87 7.22 7.57
CA LEU A 51 13.81 7.81 8.40
C LEU A 51 13.95 9.32 8.62
N THR A 52 15.06 9.96 8.20
CA THR A 52 15.32 11.38 8.47
C THR A 52 14.17 12.31 8.08
N TYR A 53 13.50 12.06 6.96
CA TYR A 53 12.36 12.88 6.53
C TYR A 53 11.13 12.65 7.41
N ALA A 54 10.77 11.40 7.68
CA ALA A 54 9.66 11.07 8.58
C ALA A 54 9.89 11.60 10.00
N THR A 55 11.12 11.52 10.52
CA THR A 55 11.52 12.11 11.80
C THR A 55 11.29 13.62 11.85
N ARG A 56 11.75 14.36 10.84
CA ARG A 56 11.53 15.81 10.78
C ARG A 56 10.05 16.16 10.65
N LEU A 57 9.32 15.40 9.86
CA LEU A 57 7.89 15.61 9.64
C LEU A 57 7.09 15.36 10.94
N ALA A 58 7.35 14.25 11.63
CA ALA A 58 6.68 13.93 12.90
C ALA A 58 6.98 14.98 13.98
N LEU A 59 8.24 15.43 14.07
CA LEU A 59 8.63 16.50 14.99
C LEU A 59 7.90 17.82 14.66
N ALA A 60 7.79 18.18 13.38
CA ALA A 60 7.12 19.41 12.94
C ALA A 60 5.60 19.36 13.14
N LEU A 61 4.98 18.19 12.97
CA LEU A 61 3.55 17.96 13.25
C LEU A 61 3.27 17.79 14.75
N GLY A 62 4.29 17.58 15.56
CA GLY A 62 4.14 17.24 16.97
C GLY A 62 3.44 15.90 17.20
N CYS A 63 3.50 14.96 16.26
CA CYS A 63 2.84 13.64 16.36
C CYS A 63 3.85 12.53 16.73
N HIS A 64 3.35 11.30 16.97
CA HIS A 64 4.23 10.15 17.16
C HIS A 64 4.87 9.71 15.83
N LEU A 65 6.12 9.27 15.87
CA LEU A 65 6.74 8.48 14.81
C LEU A 65 6.77 7.01 15.22
N VAL A 66 6.15 6.13 14.43
CA VAL A 66 6.24 4.68 14.60
C VAL A 66 7.11 4.11 13.48
N SER A 67 8.28 3.55 13.80
CA SER A 67 9.15 2.89 12.82
C SER A 67 9.18 1.37 13.05
N LEU A 68 8.79 0.61 12.03
CA LEU A 68 8.69 -0.85 12.09
C LEU A 68 9.77 -1.48 11.21
N HIS A 69 10.79 -2.03 11.88
CA HIS A 69 12.03 -2.51 11.28
C HIS A 69 11.96 -4.00 10.98
N SER A 70 12.68 -4.46 9.96
CA SER A 70 12.99 -5.87 9.79
C SER A 70 14.18 -6.05 8.86
N ARG A 71 14.61 -7.30 8.70
CA ARG A 71 15.78 -7.72 7.91
C ARG A 71 17.10 -7.18 8.47
N ASN A 72 18.20 -7.57 7.83
CA ASN A 72 19.54 -7.37 8.37
C ASN A 72 20.03 -5.90 8.36
N TRP A 73 19.33 -5.00 7.66
CA TRP A 73 19.79 -3.63 7.41
C TRP A 73 18.95 -2.56 8.11
N SER A 74 17.96 -2.96 8.91
CA SER A 74 17.10 -2.04 9.64
C SER A 74 16.91 -2.56 11.05
N ARG A 75 17.23 -1.74 12.05
CA ARG A 75 17.12 -2.11 13.46
C ARG A 75 16.52 -0.99 14.28
N ALA A 76 15.59 -1.34 15.16
CA ALA A 76 14.88 -0.41 16.01
C ALA A 76 15.81 0.37 16.94
N ARG A 77 16.83 -0.31 17.48
CA ARG A 77 17.84 0.30 18.36
C ARG A 77 18.62 1.41 17.69
N GLU A 78 19.10 1.16 16.47
CA GLU A 78 19.89 2.13 15.70
C GLU A 78 19.04 3.34 15.31
N ALA A 79 17.77 3.11 14.96
CA ALA A 79 16.82 4.19 14.72
C ALA A 79 16.58 5.04 15.98
N ALA A 80 16.34 4.40 17.13
CA ALA A 80 16.10 5.08 18.40
C ALA A 80 17.29 5.95 18.83
N GLN A 81 18.52 5.48 18.63
CA GLN A 81 19.75 6.25 18.92
C GLN A 81 19.91 7.48 18.04
N ALA A 82 19.28 7.50 16.85
CA ALA A 82 19.31 8.62 15.93
C ALA A 82 18.13 9.60 16.09
N MET A 83 17.15 9.28 16.95
CA MET A 83 15.99 10.15 17.14
C MET A 83 16.36 11.43 17.90
N PRO A 84 15.92 12.61 17.44
CA PRO A 84 16.21 13.87 18.13
C PRO A 84 15.44 13.98 19.44
N ALA A 85 15.96 14.78 20.36
CA ALA A 85 15.25 15.14 21.59
C ALA A 85 13.91 15.83 21.27
N GLY A 86 12.89 15.56 22.08
CA GLY A 86 11.54 16.12 21.92
C GLY A 86 10.64 15.40 20.92
N LEU A 87 11.16 14.45 20.13
CA LEU A 87 10.33 13.60 19.29
C LEU A 87 9.66 12.51 20.12
N ARG A 88 8.33 12.36 19.96
CA ARG A 88 7.59 11.19 20.44
C ARG A 88 7.74 10.05 19.44
N TYR A 89 8.22 8.88 19.88
CA TYR A 89 8.43 7.77 18.95
C TYR A 89 8.24 6.38 19.58
N ILE A 90 7.96 5.42 18.70
CA ILE A 90 7.97 3.98 18.95
C ILE A 90 8.78 3.35 17.82
N SER A 91 9.89 2.72 18.14
CA SER A 91 10.73 2.01 17.18
C SER A 91 10.77 0.55 17.56
N ALA A 92 10.31 -0.35 16.68
CA ALA A 92 10.17 -1.78 16.99
C ALA A 92 10.68 -2.69 15.87
N ASP A 93 11.36 -3.77 16.25
CA ASP A 93 11.81 -4.82 15.35
C ASP A 93 10.68 -5.85 15.12
N VAL A 94 10.35 -6.08 13.86
CA VAL A 94 9.35 -7.05 13.37
C VAL A 94 10.09 -8.20 12.67
N ASP A 95 10.80 -8.99 13.47
CA ASP A 95 11.64 -10.09 12.97
C ASP A 95 10.82 -11.29 12.47
N HIS A 96 9.66 -11.53 13.09
CA HIS A 96 8.83 -12.71 12.88
C HIS A 96 7.36 -12.31 12.82
N VAL A 97 6.81 -12.22 11.60
CA VAL A 97 5.42 -11.80 11.36
C VAL A 97 4.39 -12.75 11.97
N ASP A 98 4.74 -14.02 12.14
CA ASP A 98 3.92 -15.08 12.71
C ASP A 98 3.67 -14.91 14.22
N ARG A 99 4.57 -14.18 14.91
CA ARG A 99 4.43 -13.84 16.33
C ARG A 99 3.51 -12.65 16.58
N LEU A 100 3.30 -11.82 15.57
CA LEU A 100 2.41 -10.66 15.71
C LEU A 100 0.98 -11.13 16.00
N ARG A 101 0.28 -10.40 16.84
CA ARG A 101 -1.14 -10.63 17.14
C ARG A 101 -2.02 -10.12 16.00
N LEU A 102 -1.76 -10.59 14.79
CA LEU A 102 -2.61 -10.40 13.63
C LEU A 102 -3.47 -11.65 13.44
N PRO A 103 -4.70 -11.54 12.90
CA PRO A 103 -5.49 -12.70 12.55
C PRO A 103 -4.75 -13.59 11.53
N ASP A 104 -4.91 -14.89 11.65
CA ASP A 104 -4.47 -15.81 10.60
C ASP A 104 -5.37 -15.61 9.38
N PHE A 105 -4.88 -14.90 8.36
CA PHE A 105 -5.68 -14.54 7.19
C PHE A 105 -5.84 -15.69 6.19
N GLU A 106 -7.07 -15.93 5.72
CA GLU A 106 -7.42 -16.89 4.66
C GLU A 106 -6.72 -16.55 3.34
N THR A 107 -6.56 -15.25 3.03
CA THR A 107 -5.80 -14.81 1.84
C THR A 107 -4.36 -15.29 1.87
N THR A 108 -3.71 -15.28 3.04
CA THR A 108 -2.38 -15.86 3.23
C THR A 108 -2.41 -17.38 3.11
N ALA A 109 -3.43 -18.03 3.69
CA ALA A 109 -3.60 -19.48 3.62
C ALA A 109 -3.81 -19.99 2.18
N VAL A 110 -4.62 -19.30 1.37
CA VAL A 110 -4.88 -19.65 -0.05
C VAL A 110 -3.62 -19.60 -0.90
N LEU A 111 -2.67 -18.73 -0.56
CA LEU A 111 -1.40 -18.60 -1.28
C LEU A 111 -0.28 -19.46 -0.69
N ARG A 112 -0.47 -20.00 0.52
CA ARG A 112 0.50 -20.86 1.19
C ARG A 112 0.86 -22.06 0.31
N ASP A 113 2.14 -22.40 0.27
CA ASP A 113 2.70 -23.51 -0.52
C ASP A 113 2.47 -23.40 -2.04
N THR A 114 2.00 -22.24 -2.50
CA THR A 114 1.96 -21.90 -3.92
C THR A 114 3.15 -21.01 -4.28
N PRO A 115 3.49 -20.88 -5.58
CA PRO A 115 4.49 -19.92 -6.03
C PRO A 115 4.16 -18.47 -5.66
N PHE A 116 2.89 -18.17 -5.38
CA PHE A 116 2.35 -16.83 -5.09
C PHE A 116 2.52 -16.39 -3.64
N ALA A 117 2.98 -17.29 -2.75
CA ALA A 117 3.33 -16.93 -1.38
C ALA A 117 4.39 -15.81 -1.38
N ARG A 118 4.16 -14.78 -0.57
CA ARG A 118 5.08 -13.65 -0.38
C ARG A 118 5.75 -13.73 0.98
N THR A 119 7.04 -13.44 1.02
CA THR A 119 7.87 -13.38 2.24
C THR A 119 8.13 -11.94 2.70
N THR A 120 7.49 -10.96 2.07
CA THR A 120 7.57 -9.54 2.47
C THR A 120 6.71 -9.31 3.70
N ASP A 121 7.17 -8.42 4.59
CA ASP A 121 6.48 -8.08 5.84
C ASP A 121 5.73 -6.75 5.79
N LEU A 122 5.68 -6.07 4.64
CA LEU A 122 5.08 -4.75 4.48
C LEU A 122 3.62 -4.72 4.96
N SER A 123 2.80 -5.65 4.46
CA SER A 123 1.39 -5.78 4.87
C SER A 123 1.24 -6.01 6.37
N ALA A 124 2.09 -6.87 6.95
CA ALA A 124 2.08 -7.15 8.39
C ALA A 124 2.40 -5.89 9.20
N LYS A 125 3.46 -5.14 8.84
CA LYS A 125 3.82 -3.88 9.48
C LYS A 125 2.73 -2.83 9.38
N ARG A 126 2.08 -2.67 8.21
CA ARG A 126 0.97 -1.73 8.06
C ARG A 126 -0.23 -2.12 8.95
N ASN A 127 -0.59 -3.41 9.01
CA ASN A 127 -1.63 -3.89 9.91
C ASN A 127 -1.26 -3.74 11.39
N THR A 128 0.01 -3.94 11.76
CA THR A 128 0.51 -3.65 13.11
C THR A 128 0.38 -2.16 13.45
N GLY A 129 0.61 -1.27 12.48
CA GLY A 129 0.35 0.16 12.63
C GLY A 129 -1.12 0.48 12.91
N LEU A 130 -2.06 -0.17 12.20
CA LEU A 130 -3.49 -0.04 12.46
C LEU A 130 -3.87 -0.54 13.86
N LEU A 131 -3.34 -1.70 14.25
CA LEU A 131 -3.57 -2.32 15.56
C LEU A 131 -3.07 -1.41 16.69
N LEU A 132 -1.84 -0.91 16.56
CA LEU A 132 -1.24 0.00 17.52
C LEU A 132 -2.06 1.30 17.66
N ALA A 133 -2.53 1.85 16.53
CA ALA A 133 -3.36 3.04 16.54
C ALA A 133 -4.68 2.83 17.29
N ARG A 134 -5.30 1.65 17.12
CA ARG A 134 -6.51 1.26 17.88
C ARG A 134 -6.24 1.11 19.37
N LEU A 135 -5.13 0.46 19.73
CA LEU A 135 -4.74 0.25 21.12
C LEU A 135 -4.43 1.56 21.83
N LEU A 136 -3.82 2.54 21.15
CA LEU A 136 -3.44 3.84 21.72
C LEU A 136 -4.55 4.90 21.59
N GLY A 137 -5.75 4.53 21.13
CA GLY A 137 -6.86 5.47 20.95
C GLY A 137 -6.61 6.57 19.91
N TRP A 138 -5.64 6.38 19.01
CA TRP A 138 -5.41 7.28 17.90
C TRP A 138 -6.59 7.26 16.94
N ARG A 139 -6.85 8.39 16.27
CA ARG A 139 -7.95 8.59 15.33
C ARG A 139 -7.49 8.71 13.90
N ARG A 140 -6.34 9.36 13.68
CA ARG A 140 -5.81 9.65 12.35
C ARG A 140 -4.32 9.31 12.33
N ILE A 141 -3.95 8.42 11.42
CA ILE A 141 -2.54 8.07 11.19
C ILE A 141 -2.19 8.25 9.72
N VAL A 142 -0.90 8.40 9.45
CA VAL A 142 -0.35 8.42 8.09
C VAL A 142 0.62 7.28 7.92
N PHE A 143 0.38 6.41 6.93
CA PHE A 143 1.41 5.52 6.42
C PHE A 143 2.33 6.28 5.48
N LEU A 144 3.63 6.15 5.70
CA LEU A 144 4.66 6.76 4.88
C LEU A 144 5.78 5.75 4.64
N ASP A 145 6.08 5.43 3.39
CA ASP A 145 7.23 4.58 3.07
C ASP A 145 8.54 5.33 3.34
N ASP A 146 9.58 4.60 3.72
CA ASP A 146 10.88 5.17 4.14
C ASP A 146 11.67 5.85 3.01
N ASP A 147 11.21 5.75 1.76
CA ASP A 147 11.76 6.38 0.57
C ASP A 147 10.90 7.50 -0.02
N ILE A 148 9.87 7.94 0.72
CA ILE A 148 8.99 9.05 0.36
C ILE A 148 9.38 10.32 1.12
N GLU A 149 9.46 11.42 0.39
CA GLU A 149 9.76 12.75 0.90
C GLU A 149 8.50 13.63 0.81
N VAL A 150 8.03 14.14 1.95
CA VAL A 150 6.91 15.08 2.00
C VAL A 150 7.45 16.49 1.82
N GLY A 151 7.01 17.18 0.77
CA GLY A 151 7.51 18.52 0.43
C GLY A 151 6.99 19.63 1.34
N ARG A 152 5.73 19.52 1.81
CA ARG A 152 5.07 20.56 2.61
C ARG A 152 4.27 19.96 3.76
N LEU A 153 4.46 20.49 4.97
CA LEU A 153 3.71 20.09 6.17
C LEU A 153 2.19 20.18 5.97
N ALA A 154 1.76 21.27 5.33
CA ALA A 154 0.36 21.54 5.06
C ALA A 154 -0.32 20.46 4.20
N ASP A 155 0.43 19.67 3.44
CA ASP A 155 -0.14 18.60 2.60
C ASP A 155 -0.67 17.47 3.46
N VAL A 156 0.09 17.15 4.51
CA VAL A 156 -0.25 16.13 5.49
C VAL A 156 -1.40 16.61 6.39
N GLU A 157 -1.38 17.86 6.82
CA GLU A 157 -2.50 18.48 7.56
C GLU A 157 -3.80 18.53 6.74
N ARG A 158 -3.71 18.79 5.43
CA ARG A 158 -4.88 18.78 4.53
C ARG A 158 -5.42 17.37 4.33
N ALA A 159 -4.54 16.39 4.09
CA ALA A 159 -4.93 14.99 3.98
C ALA A 159 -5.63 14.52 5.27
N ALA A 160 -5.13 14.92 6.44
CA ALA A 160 -5.74 14.63 7.73
C ALA A 160 -7.12 15.28 7.92
N ALA A 161 -7.30 16.52 7.47
CA ALA A 161 -8.59 17.21 7.56
C ALA A 161 -9.68 16.53 6.72
N LEU A 162 -9.31 16.07 5.53
CA LEU A 162 -10.22 15.37 4.63
C LEU A 162 -10.70 14.03 5.21
N LEU A 163 -9.99 13.45 6.19
CA LEU A 163 -10.44 12.24 6.87
C LEU A 163 -11.77 12.42 7.61
N ASP A 164 -12.23 13.64 7.90
CA ASP A 164 -13.57 13.85 8.47
C ASP A 164 -14.69 13.40 7.53
N THR A 165 -14.43 13.43 6.22
CA THR A 165 -15.39 13.09 5.17
C THR A 165 -15.03 11.79 4.44
N TYR A 166 -13.74 11.53 4.27
CA TYR A 166 -13.21 10.40 3.51
C TYR A 166 -12.69 9.30 4.43
N ASP A 167 -12.70 8.05 3.95
CA ASP A 167 -12.16 6.90 4.68
C ASP A 167 -10.63 6.87 4.66
N ALA A 168 -10.06 7.26 3.52
CA ALA A 168 -8.62 7.33 3.30
C ALA A 168 -8.30 8.45 2.31
N VAL A 169 -7.14 9.06 2.49
CA VAL A 169 -6.65 10.15 1.64
C VAL A 169 -5.23 9.85 1.20
N GLY A 170 -5.06 9.62 -0.10
CA GLY A 170 -3.75 9.47 -0.71
C GLY A 170 -3.10 10.83 -0.95
N MET A 171 -1.76 10.87 -0.93
CA MET A 171 -1.01 12.00 -1.46
C MET A 171 -0.47 11.66 -2.85
N HIS A 172 -0.43 12.65 -3.75
CA HIS A 172 0.08 12.42 -5.10
C HIS A 172 1.58 12.19 -5.07
N ILE A 173 2.03 11.02 -5.53
CA ILE A 173 3.45 10.66 -5.61
C ILE A 173 4.04 11.23 -6.90
N GLY A 174 4.82 12.30 -6.75
CA GLY A 174 5.68 12.86 -7.78
C GLY A 174 7.11 12.32 -7.74
N GLY A 175 7.96 12.83 -8.63
CA GLY A 175 9.34 12.39 -8.77
C GLY A 175 9.44 11.10 -9.58
N TYR A 176 9.54 9.95 -8.91
CA TYR A 176 9.56 8.64 -9.57
C TYR A 176 8.18 7.98 -9.49
N PRO A 177 7.61 7.44 -10.58
CA PRO A 177 6.27 6.85 -10.54
C PRO A 177 6.21 5.60 -9.66
N ASP A 178 5.20 5.54 -8.80
CA ASP A 178 4.87 4.34 -8.01
C ASP A 178 4.01 3.40 -8.87
N ASN A 179 4.69 2.56 -9.65
CA ASN A 179 4.08 1.61 -10.58
C ASN A 179 4.80 0.27 -10.51
N SER A 180 4.10 -0.80 -10.92
CA SER A 180 4.71 -2.11 -11.08
C SER A 180 5.79 -2.12 -12.17
N VAL A 181 6.62 -3.16 -12.19
CA VAL A 181 7.72 -3.28 -13.17
C VAL A 181 7.18 -3.30 -14.61
N VAL A 182 6.06 -3.97 -14.85
CA VAL A 182 5.41 -4.02 -16.17
C VAL A 182 4.95 -2.62 -16.59
N CYS A 183 4.30 -1.89 -15.67
CA CYS A 183 3.80 -0.54 -15.93
C CYS A 183 4.95 0.48 -16.13
N HIS A 184 6.09 0.33 -15.45
CA HIS A 184 7.31 1.09 -15.73
C HIS A 184 7.83 0.84 -17.16
N ALA A 185 7.89 -0.43 -17.59
CA ALA A 185 8.27 -0.75 -18.96
C ALA A 185 7.28 -0.20 -19.99
N HIS A 186 5.98 -0.23 -19.69
CA HIS A 186 4.94 0.37 -20.52
C HIS A 186 5.17 1.86 -20.73
N ARG A 187 5.43 2.62 -19.65
CA ARG A 187 5.74 4.06 -19.70
C ARG A 187 7.00 4.36 -20.52
N LEU A 188 8.08 3.63 -20.25
CA LEU A 188 9.36 3.83 -20.96
C LEU A 188 9.28 3.49 -22.46
N THR A 189 8.26 2.74 -22.86
CA THR A 189 7.97 2.41 -24.26
C THR A 189 6.82 3.25 -24.85
N GLY A 190 6.55 4.43 -24.28
CA GLY A 190 5.59 5.41 -24.78
C GLY A 190 4.13 5.14 -24.39
N GLY A 191 3.88 4.19 -23.50
CA GLY A 191 2.55 3.92 -22.95
C GLY A 191 2.09 4.97 -21.96
N HIS A 192 0.77 5.19 -21.90
CA HIS A 192 0.15 6.05 -20.90
C HIS A 192 -0.17 5.24 -19.64
N GLN A 193 0.33 5.70 -18.49
CA GLN A 193 0.08 5.09 -17.19
C GLN A 193 0.18 6.16 -16.11
N GLU A 194 -0.91 6.45 -15.44
CA GLU A 194 -0.94 7.23 -14.20
C GLU A 194 -0.69 6.32 -12.99
N SER A 195 -0.23 6.92 -11.89
CA SER A 195 -0.24 6.27 -10.58
C SER A 195 -1.59 6.52 -9.91
N PHE A 196 -2.01 5.58 -9.06
CA PHE A 196 -3.23 5.70 -8.26
C PHE A 196 -2.88 6.00 -6.79
N VAL A 197 -3.87 6.02 -5.89
CA VAL A 197 -3.63 6.09 -4.45
C VAL A 197 -2.80 4.89 -4.01
N GLY A 198 -1.60 5.14 -3.51
CA GLY A 198 -0.67 4.13 -2.98
C GLY A 198 -0.47 4.26 -1.47
N GLY A 199 -0.14 3.13 -0.82
CA GLY A 199 0.13 3.04 0.61
C GLY A 199 1.44 3.71 1.04
N GLY A 200 2.27 4.14 0.09
CA GLY A 200 3.52 4.84 0.36
C GLY A 200 3.33 6.24 0.95
N ALA A 201 2.14 6.83 0.80
CA ALA A 201 1.77 8.10 1.40
C ALA A 201 0.24 8.17 1.56
N LEU A 202 -0.25 7.57 2.64
CA LEU A 202 -1.68 7.33 2.84
C LEU A 202 -2.13 7.74 4.25
N ALA A 203 -2.98 8.77 4.34
CA ALA A 203 -3.68 9.13 5.56
C ALA A 203 -4.93 8.26 5.73
N VAL A 204 -5.16 7.74 6.92
CA VAL A 204 -6.33 6.90 7.21
C VAL A 204 -6.96 7.25 8.54
N ALA A 205 -8.29 7.14 8.59
CA ALA A 205 -9.04 7.26 9.83
C ALA A 205 -9.19 5.89 10.48
N VAL A 206 -8.84 5.80 11.77
CA VAL A 206 -8.86 4.58 12.57
C VAL A 206 -9.94 4.61 13.66
N ASP A 207 -10.88 5.57 13.64
CA ASP A 207 -11.96 5.64 14.62
C ASP A 207 -12.78 4.32 14.74
N PRO A 208 -13.21 3.91 15.95
CA PRO A 208 -14.05 2.73 16.14
C PRO A 208 -15.37 2.75 15.36
N GLY A 209 -15.94 3.93 15.08
CA GLY A 209 -17.19 4.08 14.33
C GLY A 209 -17.08 3.93 12.82
N ARG A 210 -15.87 3.70 12.27
CA ARG A 210 -15.65 3.54 10.83
C ARG A 210 -15.51 2.07 10.46
N THR A 211 -15.94 1.73 9.24
CA THR A 211 -15.74 0.38 8.70
C THR A 211 -14.24 0.10 8.57
N PRO A 212 -13.68 -0.88 9.29
CA PRO A 212 -12.26 -1.16 9.20
C PRO A 212 -11.90 -1.86 7.89
N SER A 213 -10.63 -1.75 7.52
CA SER A 213 -10.02 -2.52 6.44
C SER A 213 -8.59 -2.88 6.84
N PHE A 214 -7.97 -3.77 6.08
CA PHE A 214 -6.65 -4.31 6.35
C PHE A 214 -5.84 -4.43 5.06
N PHE A 215 -4.53 -4.61 5.20
CA PHE A 215 -3.59 -4.83 4.12
C PHE A 215 -3.34 -6.35 3.98
N PRO A 216 -3.87 -7.05 2.98
CA PRO A 216 -3.57 -8.47 2.76
C PRO A 216 -2.12 -8.69 2.31
N ASN A 217 -1.56 -9.89 2.49
CA ASN A 217 -0.17 -10.18 2.05
C ASN A 217 -0.10 -10.50 0.53
N VAL A 218 -0.32 -9.49 -0.31
CA VAL A 218 -0.24 -9.55 -1.77
C VAL A 218 0.32 -8.21 -2.29
N TYR A 219 0.96 -8.17 -3.47
CA TYR A 219 1.38 -6.88 -4.02
C TYR A 219 0.15 -6.01 -4.34
N ASN A 220 0.29 -4.68 -4.26
CA ASN A 220 -0.82 -3.71 -4.23
C ASN A 220 -1.80 -3.96 -3.07
N GLU A 221 -1.29 -4.35 -1.89
CA GLU A 221 -2.12 -4.56 -0.70
C GLU A 221 -2.91 -3.31 -0.26
N ASP A 222 -2.40 -2.14 -0.62
CA ASP A 222 -3.05 -0.84 -0.45
C ASP A 222 -4.32 -0.73 -1.29
N TRP A 223 -4.32 -1.16 -2.54
CA TRP A 223 -5.53 -1.15 -3.38
C TRP A 223 -6.66 -1.98 -2.76
N PHE A 224 -6.33 -3.07 -2.06
CA PHE A 224 -7.30 -3.86 -1.29
C PHE A 224 -7.75 -3.18 -0.01
N TYR A 225 -6.87 -2.44 0.67
CA TYR A 225 -7.24 -1.63 1.82
C TYR A 225 -8.32 -0.59 1.47
N LEU A 226 -8.20 0.01 0.27
CA LEU A 226 -9.10 1.04 -0.26
C LEU A 226 -10.47 0.50 -0.71
N LEU A 227 -10.63 -0.82 -0.83
CA LEU A 227 -11.92 -1.43 -1.20
C LEU A 227 -12.85 -1.49 0.01
N GLY A 228 -14.13 -1.21 -0.23
CA GLY A 228 -15.28 -1.60 0.59
C GLY A 228 -15.78 -2.99 0.17
N GLU A 229 -16.85 -3.51 0.77
CA GLU A 229 -17.26 -4.92 0.50
C GLU A 229 -17.55 -5.21 -0.97
N ARG A 230 -18.05 -4.22 -1.71
CA ARG A 230 -18.48 -4.34 -3.12
C ARG A 230 -18.17 -3.13 -3.98
N ARG A 231 -17.58 -2.08 -3.41
CA ARG A 231 -17.30 -0.79 -4.06
C ARG A 231 -16.09 -0.16 -3.40
N LEU A 232 -15.49 0.85 -4.00
CA LEU A 232 -14.46 1.62 -3.31
C LEU A 232 -15.03 2.31 -2.08
N ARG A 233 -14.14 2.48 -1.09
CA ARG A 233 -14.40 3.35 0.06
C ARG A 233 -14.47 4.81 -0.41
N ARG A 234 -14.82 5.74 0.49
CA ARG A 234 -14.73 7.16 0.13
C ARG A 234 -13.27 7.56 0.11
N LEU A 235 -12.74 7.85 -1.07
CA LEU A 235 -11.32 8.13 -1.29
C LEU A 235 -11.13 9.55 -1.81
N ALA A 236 -10.12 10.23 -1.27
CA ALA A 236 -9.64 11.48 -1.83
C ALA A 236 -8.14 11.42 -2.11
N VAL A 237 -7.68 12.31 -2.99
CA VAL A 237 -6.26 12.61 -3.20
C VAL A 237 -6.02 14.07 -2.89
N ALA A 238 -5.05 14.35 -2.02
CA ALA A 238 -4.66 15.71 -1.68
C ALA A 238 -3.18 15.81 -1.34
N GLY A 239 -2.53 16.91 -1.75
CA GLY A 239 -1.11 17.14 -1.46
C GLY A 239 -0.15 16.37 -2.35
N GLN A 240 1.14 16.67 -2.21
CA GLN A 240 2.20 16.08 -3.02
C GLN A 240 3.35 15.55 -2.18
N VAL A 241 3.82 14.38 -2.55
CA VAL A 241 5.03 13.77 -2.01
C VAL A 241 5.96 13.39 -3.14
N LYS A 242 7.22 13.09 -2.84
CA LYS A 242 8.21 12.72 -3.83
C LYS A 242 8.82 11.37 -3.48
N GLN A 243 8.72 10.42 -4.39
CA GLN A 243 9.43 9.16 -4.27
C GLN A 243 10.87 9.31 -4.74
N ARG A 244 11.80 8.72 -3.98
CA ARG A 244 13.20 8.64 -4.39
C ARG A 244 13.37 7.73 -5.62
N PRO A 245 14.25 8.08 -6.57
CA PRO A 245 14.54 7.22 -7.70
C PRO A 245 15.05 5.84 -7.26
N TYR A 246 14.59 4.80 -7.95
CA TYR A 246 15.11 3.44 -7.85
C TYR A 246 15.14 2.82 -9.25
N ASP A 247 15.87 1.71 -9.41
CA ASP A 247 15.82 0.92 -10.65
C ASP A 247 14.71 -0.15 -10.52
N PRO A 248 13.58 -0.03 -11.25
CA PRO A 248 12.51 -1.02 -11.21
C PRO A 248 12.91 -2.35 -11.87
N PHE A 249 13.98 -2.37 -12.67
CA PHE A 249 14.47 -3.54 -13.38
C PHE A 249 15.70 -4.18 -12.71
N ASP A 250 16.06 -3.74 -11.50
CA ASP A 250 17.22 -4.22 -10.74
C ASP A 250 17.24 -5.75 -10.62
N ARG A 251 16.07 -6.35 -10.42
CA ARG A 251 15.89 -7.78 -10.20
C ARG A 251 14.62 -8.27 -10.89
N PRO A 252 14.71 -9.12 -11.93
CA PRO A 252 13.54 -9.69 -12.62
C PRO A 252 12.56 -10.44 -11.71
N VAL A 253 13.03 -10.96 -10.57
CA VAL A 253 12.18 -11.60 -9.56
C VAL A 253 11.11 -10.64 -9.00
N ARG A 254 11.38 -9.33 -8.97
CA ARG A 254 10.40 -8.32 -8.53
C ARG A 254 9.16 -8.34 -9.40
N ALA A 255 9.32 -8.35 -10.73
CA ALA A 255 8.20 -8.43 -11.67
C ALA A 255 7.38 -9.72 -11.47
N ARG A 256 8.06 -10.84 -11.19
CA ARG A 256 7.41 -12.11 -10.86
C ARG A 256 6.62 -12.06 -9.55
N GLU A 257 7.13 -11.38 -8.53
CA GLU A 257 6.46 -11.27 -7.22
C GLU A 257 5.26 -10.30 -7.26
N GLN A 258 5.29 -9.31 -8.14
CA GLN A 258 4.23 -8.32 -8.30
C GLN A 258 3.03 -8.84 -9.11
N GLU A 259 3.26 -9.68 -10.12
CA GLU A 259 2.25 -9.98 -11.16
C GLU A 259 0.92 -10.51 -10.63
N PHE A 260 0.90 -11.35 -9.59
CA PHE A 260 -0.38 -11.84 -9.05
C PHE A 260 -1.19 -10.73 -8.38
N GLY A 261 -0.52 -9.82 -7.66
CA GLY A 261 -1.16 -8.65 -7.07
C GLY A 261 -1.65 -7.67 -8.13
N ASP A 262 -0.84 -7.41 -9.16
CA ASP A 262 -1.25 -6.62 -10.32
C ASP A 262 -2.51 -7.19 -10.99
N VAL A 263 -2.53 -8.51 -11.27
CA VAL A 263 -3.70 -9.16 -11.88
C VAL A 263 -4.94 -8.94 -11.05
N LEU A 264 -4.88 -9.16 -9.73
CA LEU A 264 -6.05 -9.02 -8.89
C LEU A 264 -6.49 -7.56 -8.74
N ALA A 265 -5.55 -6.65 -8.49
CA ALA A 265 -5.81 -5.24 -8.29
C ALA A 265 -6.39 -4.60 -9.56
N GLU A 266 -5.68 -4.72 -10.68
CA GLU A 266 -6.15 -4.21 -11.99
C GLU A 266 -7.45 -4.91 -12.42
N GLY A 267 -7.58 -6.23 -12.17
CA GLY A 267 -8.79 -6.98 -12.49
C GLY A 267 -10.02 -6.51 -11.72
N VAL A 268 -9.87 -6.16 -10.44
CA VAL A 268 -10.96 -5.58 -9.64
C VAL A 268 -11.25 -4.14 -10.07
N TYR A 269 -10.21 -3.33 -10.27
CA TYR A 269 -10.39 -1.91 -10.59
C TYR A 269 -10.91 -1.68 -12.01
N TRP A 270 -10.58 -2.57 -12.96
CA TRP A 270 -11.21 -2.59 -14.28
C TRP A 270 -12.73 -2.71 -14.21
N LEU A 271 -13.24 -3.52 -13.27
CA LEU A 271 -14.68 -3.68 -13.06
C LEU A 271 -15.29 -2.43 -12.43
N LEU A 272 -14.55 -1.74 -11.57
CA LEU A 272 -14.97 -0.52 -10.89
C LEU A 272 -14.98 0.70 -11.82
N ASP A 273 -14.08 0.76 -12.81
CA ASP A 273 -14.10 1.77 -13.88
C ASP A 273 -15.37 1.69 -14.75
N GLY A 274 -16.03 0.52 -14.73
CA GLY A 274 -17.32 0.29 -15.37
C GLY A 274 -18.50 0.65 -14.45
N ASP A 275 -19.53 -0.21 -14.46
CA ASP A 275 -20.62 -0.10 -13.50
C ASP A 275 -20.20 -0.73 -12.17
N ALA A 276 -20.02 0.09 -11.13
CA ALA A 276 -19.56 -0.34 -9.81
C ALA A 276 -20.45 -1.41 -9.14
N ALA A 277 -21.76 -1.44 -9.41
CA ALA A 277 -22.67 -2.40 -8.78
C ALA A 277 -22.70 -3.75 -9.54
N ALA A 278 -22.63 -3.71 -10.87
CA ALA A 278 -22.51 -4.91 -11.69
C ALA A 278 -21.11 -5.52 -11.64
N GLY A 279 -20.09 -4.66 -11.49
CA GLY A 279 -18.67 -5.02 -11.56
C GLY A 279 -18.27 -6.07 -10.53
N TRP A 280 -18.58 -5.86 -9.26
CA TRP A 280 -18.15 -6.80 -8.20
C TRP A 280 -18.71 -8.22 -8.37
N ARG A 281 -19.93 -8.37 -8.90
CA ARG A 281 -20.50 -9.71 -9.15
C ARG A 281 -19.66 -10.50 -10.16
N ALA A 282 -19.15 -9.84 -11.19
CA ALA A 282 -18.28 -10.47 -12.17
C ALA A 282 -16.93 -10.93 -11.56
N ALA A 283 -16.42 -10.21 -10.55
CA ALA A 283 -15.19 -10.62 -9.86
C ALA A 283 -15.32 -11.99 -9.13
N ALA A 284 -16.55 -12.44 -8.84
CA ALA A 284 -16.81 -13.76 -8.27
C ALA A 284 -16.93 -14.88 -9.33
N ASP A 285 -16.81 -14.57 -10.61
CA ASP A 285 -16.94 -15.51 -11.73
C ASP A 285 -15.57 -15.81 -12.37
N ALA A 286 -15.24 -17.10 -12.51
CA ALA A 286 -14.01 -17.55 -13.16
C ALA A 286 -13.98 -17.19 -14.65
N ALA A 287 -15.13 -17.05 -15.32
CA ALA A 287 -15.20 -16.63 -16.72
C ALA A 287 -14.61 -15.23 -16.91
N TYR A 288 -14.95 -14.29 -16.02
CA TYR A 288 -14.36 -12.95 -16.03
C TYR A 288 -12.83 -13.00 -15.92
N TRP A 289 -12.31 -13.76 -14.96
CA TRP A 289 -10.87 -13.85 -14.74
C TRP A 289 -10.14 -14.51 -15.91
N ARG A 290 -10.75 -15.48 -16.60
CA ARG A 290 -10.19 -16.06 -17.81
C ARG A 290 -9.98 -15.01 -18.89
N ASP A 291 -10.98 -14.18 -19.14
CA ASP A 291 -10.91 -13.10 -20.13
C ASP A 291 -9.93 -12.01 -19.71
N PHE A 292 -9.93 -11.64 -18.43
CA PHE A 292 -9.01 -10.64 -17.90
C PHE A 292 -7.54 -11.11 -17.96
N LEU A 293 -7.24 -12.36 -17.60
CA LEU A 293 -5.90 -12.94 -17.71
C LEU A 293 -5.42 -12.98 -19.17
N ALA A 294 -6.32 -13.24 -20.13
CA ALA A 294 -6.00 -13.15 -21.56
C ALA A 294 -5.67 -11.71 -21.98
N LYS A 295 -6.44 -10.70 -21.52
CA LYS A 295 -6.14 -9.28 -21.74
C LYS A 295 -4.79 -8.88 -21.14
N ARG A 296 -4.56 -9.20 -19.86
CA ARG A 296 -3.29 -8.93 -19.16
C ARG A 296 -2.11 -9.54 -19.91
N ARG A 297 -2.24 -10.78 -20.41
CA ARG A 297 -1.19 -11.43 -21.20
C ARG A 297 -0.87 -10.64 -22.47
N ARG A 298 -1.89 -10.29 -23.25
CA ARG A 298 -1.72 -9.49 -24.48
C ARG A 298 -1.05 -8.15 -24.18
N PHE A 299 -1.43 -7.51 -23.09
CA PHE A 299 -0.79 -6.27 -22.65
C PHE A 299 0.71 -6.45 -22.36
N VAL A 300 1.10 -7.43 -21.55
CA VAL A 300 2.52 -7.65 -21.22
C VAL A 300 3.33 -8.07 -22.47
N GLU A 301 2.74 -8.86 -23.37
CA GLU A 301 3.36 -9.25 -24.64
C GLU A 301 3.56 -8.05 -25.59
N ASP A 302 2.61 -7.11 -25.66
CA ASP A 302 2.77 -5.86 -26.41
C ASP A 302 3.90 -4.99 -25.84
N VAL A 303 3.94 -4.81 -24.52
CA VAL A 303 5.02 -4.05 -23.85
C VAL A 303 6.37 -4.71 -24.13
N LEU A 304 6.47 -6.04 -24.06
CA LEU A 304 7.68 -6.79 -24.39
C LEU A 304 8.10 -6.58 -25.86
N SER A 305 7.15 -6.61 -26.79
CA SER A 305 7.40 -6.33 -28.20
C SER A 305 7.98 -4.93 -28.41
N ARG A 306 7.42 -3.92 -27.73
CA ARG A 306 7.96 -2.55 -27.75
C ARG A 306 9.35 -2.45 -27.12
N VAL A 307 9.60 -3.10 -25.99
CA VAL A 307 10.93 -3.13 -25.36
C VAL A 307 11.98 -3.72 -26.30
N ARG A 308 11.65 -4.80 -27.01
CA ARG A 308 12.58 -5.43 -27.98
C ARG A 308 12.94 -4.50 -29.15
N ARG A 309 12.03 -3.61 -29.53
CA ARG A 309 12.25 -2.59 -30.57
C ARG A 309 13.05 -1.39 -30.08
N LEU A 310 13.32 -1.25 -28.78
CA LEU A 310 14.14 -0.14 -28.27
C LEU A 310 15.58 -0.26 -28.81
N PRO A 311 16.20 0.87 -29.21
CA PRO A 311 17.59 0.88 -29.63
C PRO A 311 18.50 0.44 -28.47
N GLN A 312 19.62 -0.20 -28.82
CA GLN A 312 20.68 -0.47 -27.85
C GLN A 312 21.34 0.84 -27.43
N GLY A 313 21.41 1.10 -26.12
CA GLY A 313 22.07 2.30 -25.63
C GLY A 313 22.02 2.41 -24.11
N PRO A 314 22.85 3.31 -23.54
CA PRO A 314 23.02 3.45 -22.09
C PRO A 314 21.78 3.99 -21.35
N ARG A 315 20.80 4.54 -22.07
CA ARG A 315 19.59 5.13 -21.48
C ARG A 315 18.56 4.10 -21.00
N HIS A 316 18.55 2.91 -21.59
CA HIS A 316 17.58 1.86 -21.25
C HIS A 316 18.28 0.52 -21.15
N ASN A 317 18.25 -0.10 -19.97
CA ASN A 317 18.70 -1.48 -19.82
C ASN A 317 17.67 -2.44 -20.44
N ARG A 318 17.65 -2.50 -21.78
CA ARG A 318 16.69 -3.32 -22.55
C ARG A 318 16.65 -4.77 -22.07
N HIS A 319 17.82 -5.34 -21.76
CA HIS A 319 17.93 -6.72 -21.33
C HIS A 319 17.28 -6.93 -19.95
N ALA A 320 17.50 -6.03 -18.99
CA ALA A 320 16.84 -6.11 -17.68
C ALA A 320 15.32 -5.93 -17.78
N MET A 321 14.84 -5.02 -18.63
CA MET A 321 13.42 -4.84 -18.91
C MET A 321 12.81 -6.12 -19.51
N GLU A 322 13.45 -6.69 -20.54
CA GLU A 322 13.00 -7.92 -21.18
C GLU A 322 12.96 -9.10 -20.20
N ASN A 323 14.02 -9.30 -19.41
CA ASN A 323 14.05 -10.36 -18.40
C ASN A 323 12.94 -10.20 -17.35
N SER A 324 12.63 -8.96 -16.96
CA SER A 324 11.56 -8.66 -16.01
C SER A 324 10.18 -8.96 -16.61
N LEU A 325 9.92 -8.58 -17.85
CA LEU A 325 8.66 -8.87 -18.55
C LEU A 325 8.47 -10.36 -18.79
N LEU A 326 9.54 -11.09 -19.14
CA LEU A 326 9.51 -12.55 -19.25
C LEU A 326 9.23 -13.22 -17.90
N ALA A 327 9.78 -12.68 -16.80
CA ALA A 327 9.51 -13.17 -15.45
C ALA A 327 8.05 -12.94 -15.03
N ALA A 328 7.46 -11.78 -15.37
CA ALA A 328 6.04 -11.49 -15.19
C ALA A 328 5.16 -12.43 -16.03
N LEU A 329 5.43 -12.60 -17.33
CA LEU A 329 4.70 -13.55 -18.19
C LEU A 329 4.78 -14.99 -17.67
N GLY A 330 5.96 -15.42 -17.21
CA GLY A 330 6.14 -16.73 -16.61
C GLY A 330 5.31 -16.92 -15.35
N ARG A 331 5.12 -15.86 -14.55
CA ARG A 331 4.21 -15.88 -13.40
C ARG A 331 2.75 -15.90 -13.83
N LEU A 332 2.38 -15.02 -14.74
CA LEU A 332 1.01 -14.87 -15.25
C LEU A 332 0.45 -16.18 -15.80
N ARG A 333 1.28 -16.97 -16.50
CA ARG A 333 0.91 -18.30 -17.02
C ARG A 333 0.49 -19.32 -15.96
N ARG A 334 0.81 -19.09 -14.70
CA ARG A 334 0.49 -19.99 -13.58
C ARG A 334 -0.75 -19.53 -12.80
N ILE A 335 -1.29 -18.35 -13.13
CA ILE A 335 -2.46 -17.81 -12.44
C ILE A 335 -3.69 -18.43 -13.08
N GLU A 336 -4.40 -19.25 -12.29
CA GLU A 336 -5.67 -19.85 -12.71
C GLU A 336 -6.84 -18.92 -12.38
N PRO A 337 -7.88 -18.82 -13.23
CA PRO A 337 -9.06 -18.01 -12.96
C PRO A 337 -9.72 -18.33 -11.59
N GLU A 338 -9.78 -19.60 -11.23
CA GLU A 338 -10.36 -20.08 -9.97
C GLU A 338 -9.55 -19.61 -8.75
N LEU A 339 -8.24 -19.42 -8.90
CA LEU A 339 -7.41 -18.88 -7.83
C LEU A 339 -7.80 -17.43 -7.52
N CYS A 340 -8.08 -16.61 -8.54
CA CYS A 340 -8.53 -15.24 -8.34
C CYS A 340 -9.87 -15.18 -7.60
N VAL A 341 -10.83 -16.03 -8.00
CA VAL A 341 -12.13 -16.14 -7.30
C VAL A 341 -11.95 -16.60 -5.85
N ARG A 342 -11.15 -17.64 -5.61
CA ARG A 342 -10.87 -18.13 -4.24
C ARG A 342 -10.20 -17.05 -3.39
N TYR A 343 -9.25 -16.31 -3.97
CA TYR A 343 -8.56 -15.23 -3.27
C TYR A 343 -9.53 -14.11 -2.85
N LEU A 344 -10.41 -13.65 -3.74
CA LEU A 344 -11.39 -12.61 -3.39
C LEU A 344 -12.42 -13.08 -2.36
N LYS A 345 -12.82 -14.36 -2.40
CA LYS A 345 -13.65 -14.96 -1.34
C LYS A 345 -12.94 -14.95 0.01
N ALA A 346 -11.68 -15.38 0.03
CA ALA A 346 -10.83 -15.35 1.22
C ALA A 346 -10.65 -13.92 1.74
N TRP A 347 -10.41 -12.94 0.87
CA TRP A 347 -10.31 -11.53 1.24
C TRP A 347 -11.60 -11.02 1.90
N SER A 348 -12.77 -11.37 1.36
CA SER A 348 -14.06 -11.00 2.00
C SER A 348 -14.23 -11.61 3.39
N VAL A 349 -13.77 -12.85 3.60
CA VAL A 349 -13.77 -13.50 4.92
C VAL A 349 -12.82 -12.76 5.87
N ASP A 350 -11.61 -12.46 5.41
CA ASP A 350 -10.59 -11.78 6.19
C ASP A 350 -11.00 -10.38 6.63
N ARG A 351 -11.78 -9.67 5.82
CA ARG A 351 -12.35 -8.38 6.24
C ARG A 351 -13.23 -8.49 7.47
N ARG A 352 -14.11 -9.50 7.51
CA ARG A 352 -14.99 -9.73 8.66
C ARG A 352 -14.18 -10.19 9.86
N ARG A 353 -13.19 -11.05 9.64
CA ARG A 353 -12.26 -11.51 10.68
C ARG A 353 -11.47 -10.34 11.26
N TRP A 354 -11.00 -9.42 10.42
CA TRP A 354 -10.30 -8.22 10.85
C TRP A 354 -11.19 -7.28 11.65
N ALA A 355 -12.43 -7.03 11.18
CA ALA A 355 -13.38 -6.22 11.93
C ALA A 355 -13.65 -6.80 13.32
N ALA A 356 -13.99 -8.09 13.41
CA ALA A 356 -14.20 -8.78 14.68
C ALA A 356 -12.96 -8.73 15.58
N HIS A 357 -11.76 -8.91 15.01
CA HIS A 357 -10.52 -8.82 15.76
C HIS A 357 -10.29 -7.42 16.36
N LEU A 358 -10.67 -6.35 15.65
CA LEU A 358 -10.58 -5.00 16.17
C LEU A 358 -11.63 -4.71 17.26
N ASP A 359 -12.80 -5.34 17.20
CA ASP A 359 -13.86 -5.20 18.19
C ASP A 359 -13.53 -5.92 19.52
N GLU A 360 -12.66 -6.94 19.47
CA GLU A 360 -12.15 -7.67 20.63
C GLU A 360 -10.99 -6.95 21.33
N LEU A 361 -10.46 -5.87 20.73
CA LEU A 361 -9.33 -5.16 21.31
C LEU A 361 -9.74 -4.48 22.61
N PRO A 362 -8.92 -4.58 23.66
CA PRO A 362 -9.09 -3.71 24.81
C PRO A 362 -8.89 -2.27 24.36
N HIS A 363 -9.81 -1.38 24.77
CA HIS A 363 -9.55 0.05 24.77
C HIS A 363 -8.55 0.32 25.89
N LEU A 364 -7.28 0.11 25.57
CA LEU A 364 -6.18 0.44 26.46
C LEU A 364 -6.00 1.96 26.41
N GLU A 365 -6.67 2.72 27.27
CA GLU A 365 -6.28 4.11 27.56
C GLU A 365 -4.94 4.14 28.36
N PHE A 366 -3.97 3.30 27.96
CA PHE A 366 -2.74 3.00 28.71
C PHE A 366 -1.47 3.39 27.97
N ALA A 367 -0.40 3.45 28.75
CA ALA A 367 0.97 3.76 28.38
C ALA A 367 1.47 2.93 27.18
N THR A 368 2.32 3.56 26.38
CA THR A 368 2.93 3.01 25.15
C THR A 368 3.45 1.57 25.30
N ALA A 369 4.03 1.22 26.45
CA ALA A 369 4.61 -0.10 26.69
C ALA A 369 3.60 -1.25 26.67
N ASP A 370 2.40 -1.03 27.21
CA ASP A 370 1.35 -2.06 27.25
C ASP A 370 0.78 -2.30 25.86
N ALA A 371 0.58 -1.24 25.08
CA ALA A 371 0.15 -1.35 23.69
C ALA A 371 1.14 -2.16 22.85
N VAL A 372 2.45 -1.89 22.97
CA VAL A 372 3.49 -2.65 22.24
C VAL A 372 3.53 -4.11 22.67
N LYS A 373 3.36 -4.41 23.96
CA LYS A 373 3.26 -5.79 24.47
C LYS A 373 2.08 -6.54 23.83
N TRP A 374 0.96 -5.86 23.61
CA TRP A 374 -0.24 -6.44 23.02
C TRP A 374 -0.10 -6.80 21.53
N LEU A 375 0.86 -6.19 20.82
CA LEU A 375 1.13 -6.47 19.40
C LEU A 375 1.65 -7.89 19.14
N VAL A 376 1.96 -8.66 20.18
CA VAL A 376 2.47 -10.04 20.08
C VAL A 376 1.46 -11.02 20.68
N LYS A 377 1.35 -12.21 20.08
CA LYS A 377 0.52 -13.32 20.58
C LYS A 377 0.93 -13.73 22.01
N ASP A 378 -0.01 -14.26 22.78
CA ASP A 378 0.27 -14.71 24.14
C ASP A 378 1.28 -15.87 24.15
N GLY A 379 2.25 -15.82 25.07
CA GLY A 379 3.31 -16.83 25.20
C GLY A 379 4.50 -16.64 24.26
N GLU A 380 4.40 -15.76 23.26
CA GLU A 380 5.52 -15.42 22.38
C GLU A 380 6.47 -14.40 23.02
N ARG A 381 7.72 -14.37 22.53
CA ARG A 381 8.69 -13.37 22.95
C ARG A 381 8.25 -11.97 22.46
N GLY A 382 8.16 -11.01 23.38
CA GLY A 382 7.82 -9.63 23.06
C GLY A 382 8.76 -8.99 22.03
N LEU A 383 8.27 -7.96 21.32
CA LEU A 383 9.07 -7.23 20.35
C LEU A 383 10.27 -6.56 21.02
N HIS A 384 11.39 -6.50 20.31
CA HIS A 384 12.47 -5.60 20.67
C HIS A 384 12.07 -4.19 20.25
N TRP A 385 11.89 -3.28 21.21
CA TRP A 385 11.41 -1.94 20.93
C TRP A 385 12.02 -0.88 21.84
N TYR A 386 11.91 0.37 21.40
CA TYR A 386 12.39 1.57 22.06
C TYR A 386 11.35 2.68 21.88
N GLY A 387 11.18 3.55 22.87
CA GLY A 387 10.29 4.70 22.75
C GLY A 387 10.76 5.86 23.61
N SER A 388 10.23 7.04 23.30
CA SER A 388 10.40 8.24 24.13
C SER A 388 9.59 8.09 25.44
N MET A 389 10.21 8.34 26.59
CA MET A 389 9.60 8.26 27.94
C MET A 389 8.62 9.42 28.25
N VAL A 390 7.96 9.99 27.24
CA VAL A 390 7.08 11.14 27.40
C VAL A 390 5.66 10.69 27.07
N ASP A 391 4.96 10.21 28.10
CA ASP A 391 3.50 10.13 28.09
C ASP A 391 2.91 11.51 28.40
#